data_AF-A0A6H0CF45-F1
#
_entry.id   AF-A0A6H0CF45-F1
#
_cell.length_a   1.000
_cell.length_b   1.000
_cell.length_c   1.000
_cell.angle_alpha   90.00
_cell.angle_beta   90.00
_cell.angle_gamma   90.00
#
_symmetry.space_group_name_H-M   'P 1'
#
loop_
_entity.id
_entity.type
_entity.pdbx_description
1 polymer ?
#
loop_
_entity_poly.entity_id
_entity_poly.type
_entity_poly.pdbx_seq_one_letter_code
_entity_poly.pdbx_strand_id
1 'polypeptide(L)'
;MSILDALGLRAAAGADALAADEKSFQPVHLGTQDVTIGALLDLLHSDPDLLPPRTGHLGNWEDIALGRSGPMDFNTAICGAGHGYPLIYGFTRTEAATEGGDEAYQPGSLIEQGKRDPLTLYTWDGRAFVRRDRSRPLFCPLTQAEVDGSLVPLADLHWRRMRTIPGYRFRRWADVLVAHAALVTDMLTLLIEQADATAKQGTRLSELISQAVRLDGDVSRCDLAADGTGYVLDGYRYPSARALAEAAMALVRALVAPTAFFEQLPGLPPVLPVMSLQLTNVLFGLLDTHHPDRPAGPPESPFITHVHWGARAMAGCPPRRGGYLTRRSTVRSLRAITTPLVRGFEQAAPVAFVLLPAQVFMLCPPSTSPADADLLADLFRRVRAAGPDAAHATALGWLGEHGGKLSAYLRDRFRPGTGVPADGTPRDPAVPVEPDGFRALTFRQASAVVAAFEEVLG
;
A
#
# COMPACT_ATOMS: atom_id res chain seq x y z
N MET A 1 -2.26 -27.78 0.34
CA MET A 1 -2.69 -27.39 -1.02
C MET A 1 -2.42 -25.90 -1.13
N SER A 2 -1.70 -25.42 -2.16
CA SER A 2 -1.39 -23.99 -2.25
C SER A 2 -2.62 -23.17 -2.63
N ILE A 3 -2.67 -21.88 -2.28
CA ILE A 3 -3.76 -20.98 -2.71
C ILE A 3 -3.84 -20.89 -4.24
N LEU A 4 -2.70 -21.02 -4.95
CA LEU A 4 -2.71 -21.07 -6.41
C LEU A 4 -3.44 -22.31 -6.94
N ASP A 5 -3.32 -23.46 -6.28
CA ASP A 5 -4.03 -24.68 -6.66
C ASP A 5 -5.53 -24.52 -6.41
N ALA A 6 -5.89 -24.03 -5.21
CA ALA A 6 -7.27 -23.85 -4.79
C ALA A 6 -8.04 -22.89 -5.72
N LEU A 7 -7.36 -21.87 -6.26
CA LEU A 7 -7.96 -20.86 -7.14
C LEU A 7 -7.70 -21.14 -8.63
N GLY A 8 -7.03 -22.23 -9.00
CA GLY A 8 -6.72 -22.56 -10.40
C GLY A 8 -5.73 -21.58 -11.08
N LEU A 9 -4.85 -20.94 -10.31
CA LEU A 9 -3.96 -19.87 -10.75
C LEU A 9 -2.53 -20.31 -11.08
N ARG A 10 -2.19 -21.61 -10.97
CA ARG A 10 -0.82 -22.11 -11.22
C ARG A 10 -0.23 -21.62 -12.55
N ALA A 11 -1.02 -21.72 -13.63
CA ALA A 11 -0.59 -21.31 -14.97
C ALA A 11 -0.37 -19.79 -15.06
N ALA A 12 -1.29 -18.99 -14.50
CA ALA A 12 -1.17 -17.53 -14.46
C ALA A 12 0.04 -17.07 -13.62
N ALA A 13 0.36 -17.81 -12.56
CA ALA A 13 1.54 -17.61 -11.74
C ALA A 13 2.85 -18.08 -12.40
N GLY A 14 2.78 -18.80 -13.53
CA GLY A 14 3.95 -19.46 -14.11
C GLY A 14 4.66 -20.35 -13.08
N ALA A 15 3.89 -21.09 -12.29
CA ALA A 15 4.37 -21.83 -11.12
C ALA A 15 5.55 -22.76 -11.44
N ASP A 16 5.52 -23.41 -12.61
CA ASP A 16 6.60 -24.32 -13.02
C ASP A 16 7.92 -23.57 -13.27
N ALA A 17 7.86 -22.38 -13.86
CA ALA A 17 9.04 -21.54 -14.10
C ALA A 17 9.59 -20.89 -12.81
N LEU A 18 8.72 -20.64 -11.82
CA LEU A 18 9.17 -20.22 -10.48
C LEU A 18 9.83 -21.39 -9.75
N ALA A 19 9.21 -22.58 -9.78
CA ALA A 19 9.73 -23.77 -9.11
C ALA A 19 11.04 -24.30 -9.71
N ALA A 20 11.28 -24.03 -11.00
CA ALA A 20 12.52 -24.36 -11.70
C ALA A 20 13.58 -23.24 -11.65
N ASP A 21 13.36 -22.19 -10.84
CA ASP A 21 14.24 -21.01 -10.72
C ASP A 21 14.50 -20.22 -12.03
N GLU A 22 13.68 -20.43 -13.06
CA GLU A 22 13.75 -19.69 -14.32
C GLU A 22 13.21 -18.25 -14.17
N LYS A 23 12.36 -18.03 -13.16
CA LYS A 23 11.84 -16.72 -12.75
C LYS A 23 11.99 -16.54 -11.24
N SER A 24 12.35 -15.33 -10.82
CA SER A 24 12.43 -14.95 -9.40
C SER A 24 11.19 -14.21 -8.90
N PHE A 25 10.41 -13.61 -9.80
CA PHE A 25 9.22 -12.82 -9.44
C PHE A 25 8.18 -12.86 -10.55
N GLN A 26 6.93 -13.13 -10.19
CA GLN A 26 5.79 -13.12 -11.11
C GLN A 26 4.54 -12.58 -10.41
N PRO A 27 4.01 -11.41 -10.83
CA PRO A 27 2.72 -10.98 -10.32
C PRO A 27 1.58 -11.75 -11.00
N VAL A 28 0.51 -11.99 -10.24
CA VAL A 28 -0.78 -12.51 -10.71
C VAL A 28 -1.86 -11.51 -10.30
N HIS A 29 -2.53 -10.88 -11.26
CA HIS A 29 -3.53 -9.85 -10.96
C HIS A 29 -4.94 -10.44 -11.02
N LEU A 30 -5.64 -10.56 -9.88
CA LEU A 30 -6.96 -11.21 -9.88
C LEU A 30 -8.04 -10.46 -10.64
N GLY A 31 -7.96 -9.13 -10.75
CA GLY A 31 -8.84 -8.35 -11.62
C GLY A 31 -8.78 -8.69 -13.12
N THR A 32 -7.91 -9.61 -13.54
CA THR A 32 -7.90 -10.16 -14.90
C THR A 32 -8.20 -11.66 -14.94
N GLN A 33 -8.65 -12.24 -13.83
CA GLN A 33 -8.89 -13.68 -13.67
C GLN A 33 -10.38 -13.96 -13.39
N ASP A 34 -10.83 -15.11 -13.85
CA ASP A 34 -12.21 -15.58 -13.64
C ASP A 34 -12.36 -16.36 -12.32
N VAL A 35 -11.75 -15.82 -11.25
CA VAL A 35 -11.89 -16.30 -9.88
C VAL A 35 -13.04 -15.54 -9.21
N THR A 36 -14.00 -16.24 -8.61
CA THR A 36 -15.10 -15.59 -7.89
C THR A 36 -14.61 -14.94 -6.60
N ILE A 37 -15.21 -13.80 -6.25
CA ILE A 37 -14.90 -13.09 -5.00
C ILE A 37 -15.16 -14.03 -3.82
N GLY A 38 -16.31 -14.71 -3.81
CA GLY A 38 -16.68 -15.66 -2.75
C GLY A 38 -15.65 -16.77 -2.56
N ALA A 39 -15.14 -17.38 -3.64
CA ALA A 39 -14.16 -18.45 -3.53
C ALA A 39 -12.85 -18.00 -2.87
N LEU A 40 -12.37 -16.79 -3.18
CA LEU A 40 -11.21 -16.23 -2.49
C LEU A 40 -11.52 -15.97 -1.02
N LEU A 41 -12.63 -15.30 -0.72
CA LEU A 41 -12.98 -14.92 0.65
C LEU A 41 -13.21 -16.14 1.56
N ASP A 42 -13.87 -17.17 1.03
CA ASP A 42 -14.07 -18.45 1.74
C ASP A 42 -12.73 -19.13 2.01
N LEU A 43 -11.80 -19.09 1.04
CA LEU A 43 -10.45 -19.64 1.20
C LEU A 43 -9.67 -18.89 2.29
N LEU A 44 -9.69 -17.55 2.27
CA LEU A 44 -9.03 -16.73 3.31
C LEU A 44 -9.59 -17.01 4.70
N HIS A 45 -10.90 -17.25 4.83
CA HIS A 45 -11.50 -17.60 6.13
C HIS A 45 -11.24 -19.04 6.57
N SER A 46 -10.99 -19.94 5.62
CA SER A 46 -10.70 -21.35 5.92
C SER A 46 -9.25 -21.58 6.39
N ASP A 47 -8.33 -20.67 6.06
CA ASP A 47 -6.93 -20.71 6.47
C ASP A 47 -6.64 -19.59 7.49
N PRO A 48 -6.64 -19.89 8.81
CA PRO A 48 -6.47 -18.87 9.84
C PRO A 48 -5.09 -18.22 9.85
N ASP A 49 -4.08 -18.84 9.23
CA ASP A 49 -2.74 -18.27 9.15
C ASP A 49 -2.64 -17.25 8.00
N LEU A 50 -3.47 -17.40 6.96
CA LEU A 50 -3.43 -16.55 5.76
C LEU A 50 -4.28 -15.30 5.95
N LEU A 51 -3.61 -14.19 6.29
CA LEU A 51 -4.26 -12.89 6.41
C LEU A 51 -3.51 -11.86 5.56
N PRO A 52 -3.93 -11.64 4.30
CA PRO A 52 -3.22 -10.76 3.37
C PRO A 52 -3.15 -9.31 3.88
N PRO A 53 -2.01 -8.63 3.75
CA PRO A 53 -1.93 -7.21 4.07
C PRO A 53 -2.76 -6.38 3.09
N ARG A 54 -3.45 -5.39 3.62
CA ARG A 54 -3.90 -4.21 2.89
C ARG A 54 -2.95 -3.07 3.26
N THR A 55 -2.05 -2.71 2.36
CA THR A 55 -1.13 -1.58 2.56
C THR A 55 -1.86 -0.26 2.55
N GLY A 56 -1.78 0.53 3.62
CA GLY A 56 -2.29 1.91 3.70
C GLY A 56 -1.31 2.85 4.37
N HIS A 57 -1.65 4.12 4.58
CA HIS A 57 -0.70 5.13 5.06
C HIS A 57 -1.05 5.63 6.46
N LEU A 58 -0.15 6.39 7.09
CA LEU A 58 -0.45 7.14 8.32
C LEU A 58 -1.55 8.18 8.06
N GLY A 59 -2.49 8.36 8.99
CA GLY A 59 -3.55 9.36 8.89
C GLY A 59 -4.93 8.85 9.33
N ASN A 60 -5.98 9.23 8.60
CA ASN A 60 -7.41 9.22 8.95
C ASN A 60 -8.11 7.85 9.17
N TRP A 61 -7.46 6.92 9.84
CA TRP A 61 -7.98 5.56 10.02
C TRP A 61 -9.24 5.46 10.87
N GLU A 62 -9.54 6.45 11.71
CA GLU A 62 -10.73 6.48 12.54
C GLU A 62 -12.01 6.53 11.68
N ASP A 63 -12.08 7.47 10.74
CA ASP A 63 -13.21 7.56 9.81
C ASP A 63 -13.21 6.41 8.80
N ILE A 64 -12.03 5.93 8.39
CA ILE A 64 -11.92 4.74 7.53
C ILE A 64 -12.53 3.55 8.26
N ALA A 65 -12.15 3.32 9.51
CA ALA A 65 -12.61 2.18 10.29
C ALA A 65 -14.12 2.21 10.55
N LEU A 66 -14.71 3.40 10.53
CA LEU A 66 -16.14 3.61 10.74
C LEU A 66 -16.96 3.70 9.43
N GLY A 67 -16.32 3.47 8.27
CA GLY A 67 -16.98 3.40 6.96
C GLY A 67 -17.52 4.75 6.46
N ARG A 68 -16.82 5.84 6.78
CA ARG A 68 -17.23 7.23 6.48
C ARG A 68 -16.21 7.98 5.63
N SER A 69 -15.27 7.27 5.02
CA SER A 69 -14.13 7.81 4.25
C SER A 69 -14.30 7.66 2.74
N GLY A 70 -15.56 7.60 2.27
CA GLY A 70 -15.93 7.62 0.87
C GLY A 70 -15.13 6.62 0.02
N PRO A 71 -14.23 7.08 -0.88
CA PRO A 71 -13.40 6.19 -1.69
C PRO A 71 -12.55 5.18 -0.91
N MET A 72 -12.28 5.38 0.38
CA MET A 72 -11.45 4.48 1.21
C MET A 72 -12.25 3.45 2.02
N ASP A 73 -13.57 3.45 1.95
CA ASP A 73 -14.43 2.50 2.69
C ASP A 73 -14.21 1.04 2.30
N PHE A 74 -13.58 0.79 1.15
CA PHE A 74 -13.13 -0.56 0.79
C PHE A 74 -12.16 -1.14 1.83
N ASN A 75 -11.43 -0.31 2.58
CA ASN A 75 -10.60 -0.74 3.71
C ASN A 75 -11.44 -1.31 4.84
N THR A 76 -12.60 -0.72 5.11
CA THR A 76 -13.55 -1.21 6.10
C THR A 76 -14.06 -2.59 5.71
N ALA A 77 -14.39 -2.77 4.44
CA ALA A 77 -14.88 -4.04 3.92
C ALA A 77 -13.82 -5.14 4.01
N ILE A 78 -12.55 -4.82 3.74
CA ILE A 78 -11.46 -5.81 3.79
C ILE A 78 -11.02 -6.06 5.23
N CYS A 79 -10.58 -5.02 5.92
CA CYS A 79 -9.93 -5.15 7.22
C CYS A 79 -10.93 -5.34 8.35
N GLY A 80 -12.10 -4.69 8.30
CA GLY A 80 -13.15 -4.81 9.31
C GLY A 80 -13.88 -6.15 9.26
N ALA A 81 -13.98 -6.77 8.08
CA ALA A 81 -14.56 -8.11 7.91
C ALA A 81 -13.54 -9.25 8.10
N GLY A 82 -12.27 -8.95 8.37
CA GLY A 82 -11.23 -9.96 8.59
C GLY A 82 -10.68 -10.62 7.32
N HIS A 83 -10.93 -10.07 6.12
CA HIS A 83 -10.35 -10.57 4.87
C HIS A 83 -8.88 -10.18 4.68
N GLY A 84 -8.37 -9.31 5.54
CA GLY A 84 -6.99 -8.83 5.54
C GLY A 84 -6.75 -7.95 6.75
N TYR A 85 -5.57 -7.34 6.83
CA TYR A 85 -5.24 -6.42 7.91
C TYR A 85 -4.55 -5.15 7.41
N PRO A 86 -4.68 -4.00 8.10
CA PRO A 86 -3.96 -2.80 7.73
C PRO A 86 -2.45 -2.94 7.98
N LEU A 87 -1.66 -2.97 6.90
CA LEU A 87 -0.21 -2.84 6.95
C LEU A 87 0.16 -1.38 6.64
N ILE A 88 0.46 -0.61 7.68
CA ILE A 88 0.66 0.83 7.56
C ILE A 88 2.06 1.10 7.03
N TYR A 89 2.15 1.67 5.84
CA TYR A 89 3.33 2.24 5.22
C TYR A 89 3.56 3.66 5.75
N GLY A 90 4.75 3.93 6.25
CA GLY A 90 5.08 5.14 7.00
C GLY A 90 5.99 6.14 6.28
N PHE A 91 6.56 5.79 5.12
CA PHE A 91 7.34 6.73 4.30
C PHE A 91 6.41 7.58 3.43
N THR A 92 5.56 8.34 4.11
CA THR A 92 4.58 9.23 3.48
C THR A 92 4.91 10.69 3.76
N ARG A 93 4.14 11.58 3.14
CA ARG A 93 4.29 13.02 3.28
C ARG A 93 2.98 13.63 3.71
N THR A 94 3.04 14.68 4.53
CA THR A 94 1.86 15.46 4.88
C THR A 94 1.24 16.09 3.65
N GLU A 95 -0.07 16.21 3.66
CA GLU A 95 -0.82 17.01 2.70
C GLU A 95 -0.48 18.50 2.88
N ALA A 96 -0.38 19.22 1.76
CA ALA A 96 0.06 20.62 1.69
C ALA A 96 -0.75 21.41 0.67
N ALA A 97 -0.46 22.70 0.53
CA ALA A 97 -1.07 23.55 -0.50
C ALA A 97 -0.59 23.22 -1.93
N THR A 98 0.54 22.52 -2.04
CA THR A 98 1.14 22.08 -3.31
C THR A 98 1.01 20.56 -3.48
N GLU A 99 1.07 20.10 -4.74
CA GLU A 99 1.01 18.68 -5.05
C GLU A 99 2.16 17.88 -4.41
N GLY A 100 1.93 16.58 -4.25
CA GLY A 100 2.96 15.62 -3.79
C GLY A 100 2.87 15.23 -2.31
N GLY A 101 1.84 15.70 -1.59
CA GLY A 101 1.48 15.22 -0.26
C GLY A 101 0.48 14.06 -0.29
N ASP A 102 0.21 13.46 0.88
CA ASP A 102 -0.81 12.42 1.02
C ASP A 102 -2.20 13.01 1.26
N GLU A 103 -2.89 13.33 0.17
CA GLU A 103 -4.26 13.87 0.20
C GLU A 103 -5.32 12.83 0.58
N ALA A 104 -4.98 11.55 0.53
CA ALA A 104 -5.91 10.47 0.83
C ALA A 104 -6.03 10.27 2.35
N TYR A 105 -4.92 10.08 3.04
CA TYR A 105 -4.91 9.83 4.49
C TYR A 105 -4.69 11.08 5.33
N GLN A 106 -4.16 12.15 4.72
CA GLN A 106 -3.97 13.47 5.34
C GLN A 106 -3.25 13.42 6.71
N PRO A 107 -2.04 12.83 6.80
CA PRO A 107 -1.34 12.66 8.07
C PRO A 107 -0.93 13.98 8.73
N GLY A 108 -0.95 15.11 8.03
CA GLY A 108 -0.73 16.42 8.64
C GLY A 108 -1.93 16.96 9.42
N SER A 109 -3.03 16.22 9.51
CA SER A 109 -4.26 16.66 10.18
C SER A 109 -4.82 15.54 11.07
N LEU A 110 -5.74 15.90 11.96
CA LEU A 110 -6.67 14.95 12.57
C LEU A 110 -8.01 15.05 11.84
N ILE A 111 -8.65 13.91 11.63
CA ILE A 111 -9.96 13.85 10.98
C ILE A 111 -10.90 13.09 11.90
N GLU A 112 -12.00 13.75 12.26
CA GLU A 112 -13.02 13.20 13.15
C GLU A 112 -14.39 13.53 12.57
N GLN A 113 -15.18 12.49 12.25
CA GLN A 113 -16.54 12.63 11.71
C GLN A 113 -16.62 13.46 10.42
N GLY A 114 -15.63 13.30 9.53
CA GLY A 114 -15.51 14.03 8.28
C GLY A 114 -14.99 15.45 8.43
N LYS A 115 -14.77 15.93 9.66
CA LYS A 115 -14.17 17.23 9.93
C LYS A 115 -12.66 17.10 10.03
N ARG A 116 -11.95 17.96 9.30
CA ARG A 116 -10.49 18.04 9.32
C ARG A 116 -10.02 19.17 10.23
N ASP A 117 -9.17 18.84 11.19
CA ASP A 117 -8.47 19.76 12.07
C ASP A 117 -6.95 19.71 11.78
N PRO A 118 -6.38 20.71 11.09
CA PRO A 118 -4.96 20.74 10.76
C PRO A 118 -4.06 20.82 11.99
N LEU A 119 -3.01 20.00 12.02
CA LEU A 119 -2.00 20.05 13.09
C LEU A 119 -0.99 21.18 12.85
N THR A 120 -0.47 21.76 13.95
CA THR A 120 0.73 22.60 13.91
C THR A 120 1.95 21.69 13.82
N LEU A 121 2.75 21.85 12.76
CA LEU A 121 3.85 20.93 12.43
C LEU A 121 5.22 21.59 12.61
N TYR A 122 6.18 20.78 13.04
CA TYR A 122 7.57 21.17 13.30
C TYR A 122 8.53 20.19 12.64
N THR A 123 9.64 20.72 12.11
CA THR A 123 10.77 19.90 11.63
C THR A 123 12.09 20.55 12.05
N TRP A 124 13.18 19.79 11.97
CA TRP A 124 14.50 20.25 12.38
C TRP A 124 15.11 21.20 11.35
N ASP A 125 15.67 22.33 11.77
CA ASP A 125 16.35 23.28 10.88
C ASP A 125 17.88 23.12 10.84
N GLY A 126 18.41 22.12 11.56
CA GLY A 126 19.84 21.93 11.80
C GLY A 126 20.25 22.28 13.24
N ARG A 127 19.42 22.98 14.00
CA ARG A 127 19.71 23.43 15.38
C ARG A 127 18.57 23.21 16.35
N ALA A 128 17.33 23.40 15.91
CA ALA A 128 16.14 23.25 16.73
C ALA A 128 14.95 22.79 15.87
N PHE A 129 13.88 22.37 16.55
CA PHE A 129 12.59 22.19 15.89
C PHE A 129 11.93 23.55 15.69
N VAL A 130 11.63 23.86 14.43
CA VAL A 130 10.96 25.10 14.05
C VAL A 130 9.61 24.81 13.44
N ARG A 131 8.64 25.68 13.74
CA ARG A 131 7.30 25.60 13.16
C ARG A 131 7.39 25.75 11.65
N ARG A 132 6.71 24.88 10.92
CA ARG A 132 6.59 24.94 9.47
C ARG A 132 5.20 25.41 9.07
N ASP A 133 5.15 26.20 8.01
CA ASP A 133 3.91 26.40 7.28
C ASP A 133 3.59 25.17 6.43
N ARG A 134 2.40 25.15 5.84
CA ARG A 134 1.92 24.04 5.01
C ARG A 134 2.11 24.30 3.52
N SER A 135 3.10 25.12 3.16
CA SER A 135 3.38 25.47 1.76
C SER A 135 3.90 24.29 0.95
N ARG A 136 4.57 23.33 1.60
CA ARG A 136 5.08 22.09 1.00
C ARG A 136 4.75 20.85 1.85
N PRO A 137 4.67 19.67 1.22
CA PRO A 137 4.61 18.39 1.94
C PRO A 137 5.85 18.18 2.81
N LEU A 138 5.66 17.62 4.00
CA LEU A 138 6.75 17.26 4.93
C LEU A 138 6.81 15.75 5.11
N PHE A 139 8.00 15.17 5.15
CA PHE A 139 8.19 13.73 5.39
C PHE A 139 7.72 13.35 6.79
N CYS A 140 6.70 12.50 6.89
CA CYS A 140 6.06 12.15 8.15
C CYS A 140 7.05 11.61 9.21
N PRO A 141 8.03 10.74 8.88
CA PRO A 141 9.03 10.26 9.85
C PRO A 141 9.90 11.34 10.49
N LEU A 142 10.06 12.51 9.86
CA LEU A 142 10.87 13.63 10.37
C LEU A 142 10.03 14.79 10.90
N THR A 143 8.72 14.60 11.00
CA THR A 143 7.78 15.65 11.41
C THR A 143 7.30 15.40 12.84
N GLN A 144 7.25 16.46 13.64
CA GLN A 144 6.58 16.47 14.94
C GLN A 144 5.34 17.36 14.85
N ALA A 145 4.30 17.01 15.62
CA ALA A 145 3.11 17.83 15.81
C ALA A 145 3.11 18.41 17.23
N GLU A 146 2.59 19.63 17.37
CA GLU A 146 2.30 20.21 18.67
C GLU A 146 0.95 19.68 19.16
N VAL A 147 0.96 19.02 20.32
CA VAL A 147 -0.23 18.48 21.00
C VAL A 147 -0.11 18.84 22.48
N ASP A 148 -1.13 19.51 23.02
CA ASP A 148 -1.18 19.95 24.43
C ASP A 148 0.09 20.71 24.87
N GLY A 149 0.62 21.57 24.00
CA GLY A 149 1.83 22.37 24.25
C GLY A 149 3.16 21.60 24.19
N SER A 150 3.15 20.33 23.77
CA SER A 150 4.34 19.49 23.64
C SER A 150 4.54 19.00 22.20
N LEU A 151 5.80 18.80 21.79
CA LEU A 151 6.11 18.21 20.49
C LEU A 151 6.05 16.69 20.57
N VAL A 152 5.22 16.09 19.73
CA VAL A 152 5.05 14.64 19.62
C VAL A 152 5.38 14.20 18.20
N PRO A 153 6.18 13.12 18.00
CA PRO A 153 6.40 12.55 16.67
C PRO A 153 5.10 12.25 15.93
N LEU A 154 4.97 12.75 14.69
CA LEU A 154 3.73 12.62 13.92
C LEU A 154 3.35 11.14 13.68
N ALA A 155 4.35 10.30 13.37
CA ALA A 155 4.14 8.87 13.21
C ALA A 155 3.61 8.20 14.48
N ASP A 156 4.08 8.62 15.66
CA ASP A 156 3.65 8.07 16.95
C ASP A 156 2.24 8.55 17.32
N LEU A 157 1.92 9.82 17.07
CA LEU A 157 0.57 10.36 17.27
C LEU A 157 -0.47 9.52 16.53
N HIS A 158 -0.29 9.33 15.22
CA HIS A 158 -1.20 8.51 14.41
C HIS A 158 -1.19 7.05 14.83
N TRP A 159 -0.03 6.50 15.18
CA TRP A 159 0.08 5.11 15.63
C TRP A 159 -0.69 4.85 16.92
N ARG A 160 -0.58 5.74 17.92
CA ARG A 160 -1.32 5.65 19.18
C ARG A 160 -2.83 5.69 18.93
N ARG A 161 -3.28 6.61 18.07
CA ARG A 161 -4.71 6.72 17.72
C ARG A 161 -5.23 5.49 17.00
N MET A 162 -4.54 4.99 15.97
CA MET A 162 -4.91 3.75 15.27
C MET A 162 -5.05 2.56 16.21
N ARG A 163 -4.17 2.42 17.21
CA ARG A 163 -4.22 1.32 18.19
C ARG A 163 -5.46 1.34 19.10
N THR A 164 -6.19 2.45 19.17
CA THR A 164 -7.42 2.56 19.96
C THR A 164 -8.66 2.12 19.19
N ILE A 165 -8.55 1.92 17.88
CA ILE A 165 -9.69 1.55 17.03
C ILE A 165 -10.03 0.07 17.27
N PRO A 166 -11.23 -0.24 17.78
CA PRO A 166 -11.61 -1.61 18.12
C PRO A 166 -11.80 -2.46 16.87
N GLY A 167 -11.47 -3.76 16.96
CA GLY A 167 -11.67 -4.73 15.88
C GLY A 167 -10.64 -4.69 14.76
N TYR A 168 -9.74 -3.70 14.75
CA TYR A 168 -8.71 -3.57 13.73
C TYR A 168 -7.36 -4.09 14.22
N ARG A 169 -6.66 -4.77 13.31
CA ARG A 169 -5.34 -5.34 13.57
C ARG A 169 -4.25 -4.60 12.81
N PHE A 170 -3.99 -3.38 13.25
CA PHE A 170 -2.94 -2.54 12.67
C PHE A 170 -1.55 -3.14 12.88
N ARG A 171 -0.72 -3.09 11.84
CA ARG A 171 0.73 -3.36 11.92
C ARG A 171 1.50 -2.29 11.16
N ARG A 172 2.68 -1.90 11.64
CA ARG A 172 3.59 -1.08 10.83
C ARG A 172 4.44 -1.99 9.99
N TRP A 173 4.57 -1.68 8.71
CA TRP A 173 5.54 -2.35 7.84
C TRP A 173 6.96 -2.30 8.42
N ALA A 174 7.30 -1.19 9.07
CA ALA A 174 8.60 -0.96 9.68
C ALA A 174 8.89 -1.93 10.84
N ASP A 175 7.87 -2.42 11.56
CA ASP A 175 8.07 -3.42 12.62
C ASP A 175 8.63 -4.73 12.02
N VAL A 176 8.13 -5.14 10.85
CA VAL A 176 8.61 -6.34 10.13
C VAL A 176 10.07 -6.17 9.71
N LEU A 177 10.42 -5.01 9.15
CA LEU A 177 11.79 -4.76 8.70
C LEU A 177 12.77 -4.62 9.87
N VAL A 178 12.35 -4.01 10.98
CA VAL A 178 13.19 -3.87 12.18
C VAL A 178 13.43 -5.23 12.85
N ALA A 179 12.43 -6.12 12.89
CA ALA A 179 12.59 -7.48 13.38
C ALA A 179 13.63 -8.29 12.58
N HIS A 180 13.88 -7.91 11.33
CA HIS A 180 14.88 -8.51 10.44
C HIS A 180 15.98 -7.53 10.01
N ALA A 181 16.29 -6.54 10.86
CA ALA A 181 17.14 -5.41 10.45
C ALA A 181 18.50 -5.82 9.89
N ALA A 182 19.17 -6.82 10.48
CA ALA A 182 20.46 -7.31 9.98
C ALA A 182 20.33 -7.87 8.56
N LEU A 183 19.39 -8.81 8.36
CA LEU A 183 19.10 -9.42 7.06
C LEU A 183 18.71 -8.37 6.00
N VAL A 184 17.80 -7.44 6.33
CA VAL A 184 17.38 -6.39 5.40
C VAL A 184 18.55 -5.47 5.03
N THR A 185 19.43 -5.16 5.98
CA THR A 185 20.63 -4.37 5.72
C THR A 185 21.60 -5.13 4.81
N ASP A 186 21.81 -6.43 5.04
CA ASP A 186 22.64 -7.29 4.19
C ASP A 186 22.07 -7.37 2.76
N MET A 187 20.77 -7.60 2.64
CA MET A 187 20.05 -7.63 1.35
C MET A 187 20.21 -6.32 0.59
N LEU A 188 19.98 -5.17 1.25
CA LEU A 188 20.12 -3.86 0.62
C LEU A 188 21.58 -3.57 0.24
N THR A 189 22.54 -3.97 1.08
CA THR A 189 23.98 -3.86 0.78
C THR A 189 24.33 -4.60 -0.50
N LEU A 190 23.95 -5.89 -0.60
CA LEU A 190 24.16 -6.70 -1.80
C LEU A 190 23.53 -6.06 -3.05
N LEU A 191 22.30 -5.57 -2.92
CA LEU A 191 21.58 -4.97 -4.04
C LEU A 191 22.27 -3.68 -4.54
N ILE A 192 22.76 -2.83 -3.63
CA ILE A 192 23.48 -1.60 -3.99
C ILE A 192 24.79 -1.97 -4.72
N GLU A 193 25.58 -2.89 -4.18
CA GLU A 193 26.84 -3.34 -4.78
C GLU A 193 26.64 -3.96 -6.17
N GLN A 194 25.58 -4.76 -6.35
CA GLN A 194 25.26 -5.33 -7.65
C GLN A 194 24.73 -4.29 -8.64
N ALA A 195 23.93 -3.33 -8.20
CA ALA A 195 23.45 -2.24 -9.05
C ALA A 195 24.63 -1.41 -9.57
N ASP A 196 25.61 -1.17 -8.71
CA ASP A 196 26.85 -0.44 -9.00
C ASP A 196 27.70 -1.09 -10.10
N ALA A 197 27.81 -2.42 -10.08
CA ALA A 197 28.60 -3.19 -11.04
C ALA A 197 28.00 -3.26 -12.46
N THR A 198 26.88 -2.58 -12.75
CA THR A 198 26.17 -2.70 -14.03
C THR A 198 26.27 -1.46 -14.92
N ALA A 199 26.26 -1.65 -16.24
CA ALA A 199 26.23 -0.57 -17.22
C ALA A 199 24.96 0.33 -17.16
N LYS A 200 23.97 0.00 -16.32
CA LYS A 200 22.73 0.77 -16.10
C LYS A 200 22.61 1.26 -14.65
N GLN A 201 23.74 1.51 -14.01
CA GLN A 201 23.90 1.88 -12.60
C GLN A 201 22.83 2.86 -12.08
N GLY A 202 22.69 4.05 -12.67
CA GLY A 202 21.76 5.07 -12.16
C GLY A 202 20.28 4.63 -12.16
N THR A 203 19.84 3.89 -13.19
CA THR A 203 18.48 3.33 -13.21
C THR A 203 18.30 2.24 -12.14
N ARG A 204 19.33 1.42 -11.89
CA ARG A 204 19.24 0.34 -10.90
C ARG A 204 19.28 0.86 -9.46
N LEU A 205 20.12 1.85 -9.19
CA LEU A 205 20.20 2.49 -7.88
C LEU A 205 18.90 3.23 -7.54
N SER A 206 18.27 3.92 -8.51
CA SER A 206 16.96 4.57 -8.30
C SER A 206 15.79 3.59 -8.11
N GLU A 207 15.90 2.35 -8.62
CA GLU A 207 14.95 1.26 -8.32
C GLU A 207 15.07 0.77 -6.85
N LEU A 208 16.20 1.03 -6.17
CA LEU A 208 16.42 0.67 -4.76
C LEU A 208 16.18 1.84 -3.80
N ILE A 209 16.76 3.00 -4.10
CA ILE A 209 16.65 4.26 -3.36
C ILE A 209 16.14 5.32 -4.32
N SER A 210 14.85 5.63 -4.23
CA SER A 210 14.19 6.51 -5.22
C SER A 210 14.14 7.98 -4.81
N GLN A 211 14.36 8.26 -3.52
CA GLN A 211 14.21 9.58 -2.93
C GLN A 211 15.28 9.80 -1.87
N ALA A 212 15.64 11.07 -1.71
CA ALA A 212 16.45 11.57 -0.61
C ALA A 212 15.56 12.44 0.28
N VAL A 213 15.80 12.38 1.59
CA VAL A 213 15.13 13.23 2.55
C VAL A 213 16.13 14.02 3.38
N ARG A 214 15.90 15.32 3.51
CA ARG A 214 16.67 16.19 4.40
C ARG A 214 16.05 16.21 5.79
N LEU A 215 16.85 16.53 6.82
CA LEU A 215 16.40 16.56 8.21
C LEU A 215 15.28 17.58 8.49
N ASP A 216 15.09 18.55 7.60
CA ASP A 216 13.97 19.51 7.63
C ASP A 216 12.65 18.94 7.09
N GLY A 217 12.63 17.68 6.69
CA GLY A 217 11.47 16.96 6.17
C GLY A 217 11.28 17.13 4.65
N ASP A 218 12.17 17.82 3.94
CA ASP A 218 12.09 17.96 2.49
C ASP A 218 12.43 16.66 1.77
N VAL A 219 11.64 16.30 0.76
CA VAL A 219 11.84 15.05 0.00
C VAL A 219 11.90 15.30 -1.49
N SER A 220 13.05 15.01 -2.08
CA SER A 220 13.35 15.11 -3.51
C SER A 220 13.50 13.72 -4.13
N ARG A 221 13.29 13.63 -5.45
CA ARG A 221 13.91 12.53 -6.20
C ARG A 221 15.41 12.76 -6.16
N CYS A 222 16.17 11.68 -6.02
CA CYS A 222 17.62 11.76 -5.87
C CYS A 222 18.33 11.03 -7.01
N ASP A 223 19.53 11.52 -7.33
CA ASP A 223 20.49 10.80 -8.14
C ASP A 223 21.52 10.18 -7.20
N LEU A 224 21.43 8.86 -7.02
CA LEU A 224 22.41 8.08 -6.29
C LEU A 224 23.49 7.59 -7.26
N ALA A 225 24.74 7.95 -7.01
CA ALA A 225 25.88 7.56 -7.84
C ALA A 225 27.00 6.97 -6.98
N ALA A 226 27.75 6.00 -7.51
CA ALA A 226 28.97 5.55 -6.85
C ALA A 226 30.09 6.56 -7.04
N ASP A 227 30.96 6.63 -6.03
CA ASP A 227 32.13 7.49 -5.96
C ASP A 227 33.28 6.73 -5.27
N GLY A 228 34.12 6.11 -6.10
CA GLY A 228 35.20 5.23 -5.66
C GLY A 228 34.64 4.03 -4.89
N THR A 229 34.95 3.95 -3.60
CA THR A 229 34.45 2.91 -2.69
C THR A 229 33.12 3.26 -2.02
N GLY A 230 32.60 4.46 -2.23
CA GLY A 230 31.42 4.99 -1.56
C GLY A 230 30.30 5.40 -2.52
N TYR A 231 29.29 6.09 -1.99
CA TYR A 231 28.10 6.50 -2.72
C TYR A 231 27.72 7.95 -2.38
N VAL A 232 27.38 8.75 -3.38
CA VAL A 232 26.94 10.14 -3.20
C VAL A 232 25.44 10.26 -3.41
N LEU A 233 24.77 10.84 -2.43
CA LEU A 233 23.33 11.11 -2.42
C LEU A 233 23.10 12.61 -2.14
N ASP A 234 22.56 13.36 -3.11
CA ASP A 234 22.33 14.81 -3.03
C ASP A 234 23.51 15.59 -2.42
N GLY A 235 24.73 15.24 -2.85
CA GLY A 235 25.98 15.87 -2.42
C GLY A 235 26.59 15.36 -1.11
N TYR A 236 25.93 14.45 -0.39
CA TYR A 236 26.49 13.80 0.80
C TYR A 236 27.08 12.44 0.44
N ARG A 237 28.31 12.18 0.91
CA ARG A 237 29.04 10.93 0.64
C ARG A 237 28.89 9.91 1.76
N TYR A 238 28.34 8.76 1.43
CA TYR A 238 28.35 7.55 2.25
C TYR A 238 29.61 6.73 1.95
N PRO A 239 30.32 6.23 2.98
CA PRO A 239 31.61 5.57 2.79
C PRO A 239 31.54 4.18 2.15
N SER A 240 30.37 3.53 2.17
CA SER A 240 30.15 2.19 1.61
C SER A 240 28.66 1.92 1.35
N ALA A 241 28.36 0.84 0.63
CA ALA A 241 26.99 0.37 0.41
C ALA A 241 26.29 0.03 1.73
N ARG A 242 27.04 -0.57 2.66
CA ARG A 242 26.57 -0.88 4.02
C ARG A 242 26.16 0.37 4.78
N ALA A 243 26.98 1.43 4.76
CA ALA A 243 26.66 2.68 5.45
C ALA A 243 25.40 3.34 4.87
N LEU A 244 25.21 3.27 3.55
CA LEU A 244 23.99 3.74 2.88
C LEU A 244 22.77 2.91 3.29
N ALA A 245 22.90 1.58 3.34
CA ALA A 245 21.84 0.67 3.78
C ALA A 245 21.44 0.90 5.25
N GLU A 246 22.42 1.10 6.12
CA GLU A 246 22.19 1.41 7.55
C GLU A 246 21.47 2.75 7.73
N ALA A 247 21.81 3.76 6.92
CA ALA A 247 21.13 5.04 6.91
C ALA A 247 19.67 4.92 6.40
N ALA A 248 19.41 4.06 5.41
CA ALA A 248 18.04 3.77 4.98
C ALA A 248 17.23 3.10 6.10
N MET A 249 17.86 2.16 6.83
CA MET A 249 17.24 1.52 7.98
C MET A 249 17.06 2.46 9.18
N ALA A 250 17.82 3.56 9.28
CA ALA A 250 17.59 4.58 10.29
C ALA A 250 16.20 5.25 10.12
N LEU A 251 15.78 5.53 8.88
CA LEU A 251 14.43 6.03 8.61
C LEU A 251 13.34 5.00 8.95
N VAL A 252 13.60 3.70 8.72
CA VAL A 252 12.66 2.65 9.14
C VAL A 252 12.51 2.65 10.66
N ARG A 253 13.63 2.77 11.39
CA ARG A 253 13.63 2.88 12.86
C ARG A 253 12.90 4.13 13.36
N ALA A 254 12.93 5.23 12.62
CA ALA A 254 12.15 6.44 12.95
C ALA A 254 10.63 6.18 13.04
N LEU A 255 10.12 5.14 12.36
CA LEU A 255 8.70 4.76 12.43
C LEU A 255 8.36 3.85 13.63
N VAL A 256 9.34 3.12 14.15
CA VAL A 256 9.15 2.13 15.23
C VAL A 256 9.47 2.75 16.59
N ALA A 257 10.57 3.50 16.67
CA ALA A 257 11.08 4.16 17.87
C ALA A 257 11.36 5.66 17.59
N PRO A 258 10.32 6.46 17.26
CA PRO A 258 10.49 7.85 16.83
C PRO A 258 11.18 8.74 17.87
N THR A 259 10.88 8.60 19.16
CA THR A 259 11.51 9.41 20.21
C THR A 259 13.03 9.23 20.23
N ALA A 260 13.50 7.98 20.26
CA ALA A 260 14.94 7.66 20.23
C ALA A 260 15.61 8.14 18.93
N PHE A 261 14.88 8.11 17.81
CA PHE A 261 15.37 8.65 16.55
C PHE A 261 15.55 10.18 16.61
N PHE A 262 14.58 10.93 17.15
CA PHE A 262 14.68 12.39 17.26
C PHE A 262 15.77 12.84 18.24
N GLU A 263 16.06 12.07 19.28
CA GLU A 263 17.19 12.32 20.20
C GLU A 263 18.56 12.22 19.49
N GLN A 264 18.66 11.38 18.46
CA GLN A 264 19.89 11.16 17.69
C GLN A 264 20.01 12.06 16.47
N LEU A 265 18.97 12.83 16.15
CA LEU A 265 18.86 13.61 14.92
C LEU A 265 20.06 14.54 14.65
N PRO A 266 20.66 15.23 15.65
CA PRO A 266 21.85 16.06 15.43
C PRO A 266 23.08 15.29 14.92
N GLY A 267 23.16 13.98 15.17
CA GLY A 267 24.25 13.11 14.74
C GLY A 267 23.99 12.38 13.43
N LEU A 268 22.82 12.54 12.82
CA LEU A 268 22.48 11.88 11.55
C LEU A 268 23.11 12.60 10.35
N PRO A 269 23.33 11.88 9.23
CA PRO A 269 23.61 12.50 7.95
C PRO A 269 22.58 13.58 7.59
N PRO A 270 23.00 14.68 6.93
CA PRO A 270 22.10 15.77 6.54
C PRO A 270 21.06 15.35 5.48
N VAL A 271 21.32 14.25 4.78
CA VAL A 271 20.45 13.66 3.76
C VAL A 271 20.37 12.16 4.00
N LEU A 272 19.17 11.60 4.13
CA LEU A 272 18.93 10.18 4.36
C LEU A 272 18.30 9.51 3.13
N PRO A 273 18.70 8.28 2.78
CA PRO A 273 18.14 7.54 1.64
C PRO A 273 16.78 6.91 1.98
N VAL A 274 15.80 7.07 1.09
CA VAL A 274 14.47 6.45 1.23
C VAL A 274 14.36 5.24 0.32
N MET A 275 14.10 4.06 0.91
CA MET A 275 13.83 2.84 0.15
C MET A 275 12.66 3.02 -0.81
N SER A 276 12.82 2.52 -2.03
CA SER A 276 11.78 2.59 -3.04
C SER A 276 10.58 1.72 -2.67
N LEU A 277 9.42 2.04 -3.24
CA LEU A 277 8.23 1.19 -3.16
C LEU A 277 8.45 -0.18 -3.81
N GLN A 278 9.29 -0.27 -4.85
CA GLN A 278 9.58 -1.54 -5.52
C GLN A 278 10.32 -2.50 -4.60
N LEU A 279 11.38 -2.03 -3.95
CA LEU A 279 12.11 -2.79 -2.94
C LEU A 279 11.18 -3.18 -1.78
N THR A 280 10.38 -2.24 -1.29
CA THR A 280 9.43 -2.50 -0.21
C THR A 280 8.43 -3.62 -0.57
N ASN A 281 7.90 -3.65 -1.80
CA ASN A 281 6.98 -4.71 -2.23
C ASN A 281 7.66 -6.08 -2.32
N VAL A 282 8.93 -6.15 -2.73
CA VAL A 282 9.70 -7.41 -2.69
C VAL A 282 9.87 -7.89 -1.25
N LEU A 283 10.23 -6.97 -0.34
CA LEU A 283 10.40 -7.30 1.08
C LEU A 283 9.08 -7.77 1.73
N PHE A 284 7.92 -7.26 1.31
CA PHE A 284 6.62 -7.76 1.81
C PHE A 284 6.39 -9.24 1.48
N GLY A 285 6.79 -9.67 0.28
CA GLY A 285 6.73 -11.08 -0.11
C GLY A 285 7.75 -11.93 0.64
N LEU A 286 9.02 -11.51 0.63
CA LEU A 286 10.11 -12.27 1.24
C LEU A 286 9.99 -12.41 2.76
N LEU A 287 9.48 -11.38 3.44
CA LEU A 287 9.33 -11.36 4.90
C LEU A 287 7.93 -11.80 5.35
N ASP A 288 7.26 -12.59 4.52
CA ASP A 288 6.02 -13.31 4.83
C ASP A 288 4.89 -12.45 5.43
N THR A 289 4.71 -11.22 4.93
CA THR A 289 3.72 -10.30 5.54
C THR A 289 2.26 -10.75 5.38
N HIS A 290 1.97 -11.76 4.55
CA HIS A 290 0.67 -12.40 4.39
C HIS A 290 0.33 -13.47 5.43
N HIS A 291 1.28 -13.87 6.28
CA HIS A 291 1.03 -14.73 7.44
C HIS A 291 1.47 -14.03 8.74
N PRO A 292 0.78 -12.95 9.16
CA PRO A 292 1.25 -12.06 10.21
C PRO A 292 1.41 -12.73 11.60
N ASP A 293 0.65 -13.79 11.91
CA ASP A 293 0.79 -14.54 13.18
C ASP A 293 1.71 -15.74 13.10
N ARG A 294 2.11 -16.15 11.90
CA ARG A 294 2.95 -17.33 11.75
C ARG A 294 4.33 -17.00 12.33
N PRO A 295 4.90 -17.86 13.20
CA PRO A 295 6.27 -17.71 13.64
C PRO A 295 7.22 -17.67 12.45
N ALA A 296 8.31 -16.89 12.58
CA ALA A 296 9.35 -16.87 11.56
C ALA A 296 9.87 -18.29 11.29
N GLY A 297 9.97 -18.64 10.02
CA GLY A 297 10.40 -19.96 9.56
C GLY A 297 11.10 -19.87 8.20
N PRO A 298 11.53 -21.01 7.64
CA PRO A 298 12.04 -21.03 6.28
C PRO A 298 10.98 -20.54 5.29
N PRO A 299 11.38 -19.94 4.15
CA PRO A 299 10.44 -19.52 3.12
C PRO A 299 9.68 -20.73 2.56
N GLU A 300 8.46 -20.47 2.06
CA GLU A 300 7.67 -21.48 1.34
C GLU A 300 8.47 -22.05 0.16
N SER A 301 8.36 -23.37 -0.04
CA SER A 301 9.04 -24.12 -1.09
C SER A 301 8.02 -24.72 -2.07
N PRO A 302 8.28 -24.71 -3.39
CA PRO A 302 9.51 -24.25 -4.04
C PRO A 302 9.60 -22.73 -4.24
N PHE A 303 8.54 -21.98 -3.95
CA PHE A 303 8.49 -20.52 -4.04
C PHE A 303 7.44 -19.97 -3.07
N ILE A 304 7.51 -18.66 -2.79
CA ILE A 304 6.55 -17.96 -1.91
C ILE A 304 5.32 -17.51 -2.69
N THR A 305 4.14 -17.83 -2.17
CA THR A 305 2.86 -17.37 -2.71
C THR A 305 2.32 -16.18 -1.92
N HIS A 306 2.88 -14.99 -2.13
CA HIS A 306 2.47 -13.79 -1.41
C HIS A 306 1.13 -13.24 -1.91
N VAL A 307 0.15 -13.12 -1.02
CA VAL A 307 -1.17 -12.55 -1.31
C VAL A 307 -1.28 -11.13 -0.76
N HIS A 308 -1.80 -10.18 -1.54
CA HIS A 308 -1.81 -8.76 -1.16
C HIS A 308 -3.04 -8.00 -1.66
N TRP A 309 -3.72 -7.27 -0.77
CA TRP A 309 -4.80 -6.34 -1.13
C TRP A 309 -4.25 -5.01 -1.63
N GLY A 310 -4.20 -4.85 -2.96
CA GLY A 310 -3.66 -3.67 -3.62
C GLY A 310 -4.65 -2.50 -3.71
N ALA A 311 -4.21 -1.34 -3.25
CA ALA A 311 -4.94 -0.07 -3.40
C ALA A 311 -4.98 0.43 -4.87
N ARG A 312 -5.68 1.54 -5.12
CA ARG A 312 -6.07 2.00 -6.48
C ARG A 312 -4.88 2.16 -7.42
N ALA A 313 -3.79 2.71 -6.93
CA ALA A 313 -2.57 2.89 -7.74
C ALA A 313 -1.86 1.55 -8.00
N MET A 314 -1.85 0.65 -7.02
CA MET A 314 -1.09 -0.61 -7.05
C MET A 314 -1.75 -1.65 -7.94
N ALA A 315 -3.02 -1.97 -7.68
CA ALA A 315 -3.80 -2.94 -8.45
C ALA A 315 -4.57 -2.28 -9.59
N GLY A 316 -5.18 -1.12 -9.34
CA GLY A 316 -6.13 -0.56 -10.31
C GLY A 316 -7.37 -1.45 -10.50
N CYS A 317 -8.15 -1.16 -11.54
CA CYS A 317 -9.34 -1.90 -11.94
C CYS A 317 -9.34 -2.07 -13.47
N PRO A 318 -8.85 -3.21 -13.98
CA PRO A 318 -8.98 -3.54 -15.41
C PRO A 318 -10.45 -3.60 -15.85
N PRO A 319 -10.78 -3.26 -17.11
CA PRO A 319 -9.84 -2.94 -18.20
C PRO A 319 -9.32 -1.49 -18.20
N ARG A 320 -9.93 -0.58 -17.44
CA ARG A 320 -9.58 0.86 -17.47
C ARG A 320 -8.19 1.14 -16.90
N ARG A 321 -7.81 0.50 -15.80
CA ARG A 321 -6.51 0.71 -15.13
C ARG A 321 -5.90 -0.60 -14.64
N GLY A 322 -4.72 -0.97 -15.15
CA GLY A 322 -4.02 -2.22 -14.75
C GLY A 322 -3.16 -2.15 -13.49
N GLY A 323 -3.11 -1.00 -12.81
CA GLY A 323 -2.21 -0.77 -11.67
C GLY A 323 -0.74 -0.59 -12.07
N TYR A 324 0.12 -0.18 -11.14
CA TYR A 324 1.56 -0.06 -11.42
C TYR A 324 2.31 -1.38 -11.28
N LEU A 325 1.83 -2.33 -10.47
CA LEU A 325 2.61 -3.51 -10.08
C LEU A 325 2.78 -4.52 -11.22
N THR A 326 1.79 -4.59 -12.12
CA THR A 326 1.77 -5.51 -13.27
C THR A 326 2.42 -4.93 -14.53
N ARG A 327 2.78 -3.63 -14.53
CA ARG A 327 3.41 -2.98 -15.68
C ARG A 327 4.73 -3.67 -16.01
N ARG A 328 4.98 -3.91 -17.30
CA ARG A 328 6.19 -4.63 -17.77
C ARG A 328 7.50 -4.04 -17.21
N SER A 329 7.61 -2.71 -17.13
CA SER A 329 8.77 -2.03 -16.55
C SER A 329 8.93 -2.32 -15.07
N THR A 330 7.84 -2.25 -14.29
CA THR A 330 7.82 -2.58 -12.86
C THR A 330 8.18 -4.03 -12.63
N VAL A 331 7.59 -4.98 -13.36
CA VAL A 331 7.89 -6.41 -13.22
C VAL A 331 9.36 -6.70 -13.52
N ARG A 332 9.94 -6.03 -14.51
CA ARG A 332 11.38 -6.15 -14.82
C ARG A 332 12.24 -5.63 -13.66
N SER A 333 11.85 -4.53 -13.02
CA SER A 333 12.55 -4.01 -11.84
C SER A 333 12.42 -4.96 -10.65
N LEU A 334 11.20 -5.42 -10.32
CA LEU A 334 10.95 -6.36 -9.22
C LEU A 334 11.74 -7.66 -9.39
N ARG A 335 11.82 -8.21 -10.61
CA ARG A 335 12.70 -9.36 -10.91
C ARG A 335 14.17 -9.05 -10.69
N ALA A 336 14.63 -7.89 -11.11
CA ALA A 336 16.03 -7.49 -10.95
C ALA A 336 16.41 -7.25 -9.47
N ILE A 337 15.44 -6.87 -8.62
CA ILE A 337 15.61 -6.82 -7.18
C ILE A 337 15.56 -8.23 -6.57
N THR A 338 14.59 -9.06 -6.98
CA THR A 338 14.37 -10.38 -6.36
C THR A 338 15.43 -11.41 -6.73
N THR A 339 15.92 -11.42 -7.98
CA THR A 339 16.89 -12.42 -8.46
C THR A 339 18.19 -12.46 -7.63
N PRO A 340 18.87 -11.33 -7.36
CA PRO A 340 20.03 -11.33 -6.48
C PRO A 340 19.75 -11.90 -5.09
N LEU A 341 18.60 -11.57 -4.52
CA LEU A 341 18.24 -11.98 -3.16
C LEU A 341 18.04 -13.49 -3.08
N VAL A 342 17.29 -14.06 -4.01
CA VAL A 342 17.06 -15.53 -4.09
C VAL A 342 18.37 -16.29 -4.26
N ARG A 343 19.35 -15.73 -4.96
CA ARG A 343 20.68 -16.37 -5.15
C ARG A 343 21.61 -16.19 -3.96
N GLY A 344 21.43 -15.13 -3.18
CA GLY A 344 22.36 -14.69 -2.13
C GLY A 344 21.94 -15.06 -0.71
N PHE A 345 20.66 -15.38 -0.48
CA PHE A 345 20.10 -15.58 0.86
C PHE A 345 19.22 -16.82 0.92
N GLU A 346 19.47 -17.70 1.89
CA GLU A 346 18.63 -18.88 2.16
C GLU A 346 17.22 -18.50 2.64
N GLN A 347 17.07 -17.28 3.17
CA GLN A 347 15.79 -16.72 3.61
C GLN A 347 14.95 -16.20 2.44
N ALA A 348 15.48 -16.19 1.21
CA ALA A 348 14.78 -15.72 0.03
C ALA A 348 14.45 -16.87 -0.93
N ALA A 349 13.25 -16.84 -1.50
CA ALA A 349 12.81 -17.76 -2.53
C ALA A 349 12.10 -16.96 -3.65
N PRO A 350 11.92 -17.54 -4.86
CA PRO A 350 11.11 -16.92 -5.89
C PRO A 350 9.71 -16.53 -5.36
N VAL A 351 9.09 -15.50 -5.92
CA VAL A 351 7.81 -14.97 -5.43
C VAL A 351 6.73 -14.97 -6.51
N ALA A 352 5.63 -15.67 -6.27
CA ALA A 352 4.35 -15.47 -6.93
C ALA A 352 3.56 -14.40 -6.14
N PHE A 353 3.47 -13.18 -6.67
CA PHE A 353 2.79 -12.06 -6.00
C PHE A 353 1.34 -11.96 -6.48
N VAL A 354 0.41 -12.53 -5.72
CA VAL A 354 -1.03 -12.52 -5.99
C VAL A 354 -1.63 -11.17 -5.54
N LEU A 355 -1.92 -10.31 -6.52
CA LEU A 355 -2.45 -8.98 -6.32
C LEU A 355 -3.99 -8.99 -6.39
N LEU A 356 -4.62 -8.66 -5.26
CA LEU A 356 -6.06 -8.59 -5.09
C LEU A 356 -6.52 -7.12 -5.25
N PRO A 357 -7.39 -6.78 -6.22
CA PRO A 357 -7.87 -5.41 -6.38
C PRO A 357 -8.85 -5.04 -5.27
N ALA A 358 -8.41 -4.26 -4.29
CA ALA A 358 -9.22 -3.86 -3.13
C ALA A 358 -10.48 -3.06 -3.51
N GLN A 359 -10.46 -2.40 -4.66
CA GLN A 359 -11.50 -1.46 -5.11
C GLN A 359 -12.81 -2.15 -5.45
N VAL A 360 -12.81 -3.48 -5.68
CA VAL A 360 -14.07 -4.21 -5.92
C VAL A 360 -15.05 -4.02 -4.76
N PHE A 361 -14.55 -3.83 -3.53
CA PHE A 361 -15.36 -3.54 -2.35
C PHE A 361 -15.91 -2.11 -2.29
N MET A 362 -15.53 -1.22 -3.21
CA MET A 362 -16.25 0.04 -3.34
C MET A 362 -17.69 -0.17 -3.82
N LEU A 363 -17.97 -1.33 -4.44
CA LEU A 363 -19.31 -1.79 -4.81
C LEU A 363 -20.10 -2.34 -3.60
N CYS A 364 -19.55 -2.27 -2.38
CA CYS A 364 -20.27 -2.60 -1.14
C CYS A 364 -20.78 -1.30 -0.50
N PRO A 365 -22.04 -0.88 -0.72
CA PRO A 365 -22.57 0.37 -0.19
C PRO A 365 -22.60 0.36 1.34
N PRO A 366 -22.66 1.54 1.99
CA PRO A 366 -22.81 1.59 3.44
C PRO A 366 -24.20 1.07 3.85
N SER A 367 -24.28 0.47 5.04
CA SER A 367 -25.54 -0.02 5.64
C SER A 367 -26.61 1.07 5.83
N THR A 368 -26.21 2.33 5.83
CA THR A 368 -27.10 3.50 5.91
C THR A 368 -27.81 3.80 4.58
N SER A 369 -27.44 3.14 3.48
CA SER A 369 -28.02 3.33 2.14
C SER A 369 -28.53 1.99 1.55
N PRO A 370 -29.52 1.33 2.15
CA PRO A 370 -29.96 -0.01 1.72
C PRO A 370 -30.46 -0.06 0.27
N ALA A 371 -31.07 1.02 -0.23
CA ALA A 371 -31.53 1.10 -1.63
C ALA A 371 -30.38 0.97 -2.65
N ASP A 372 -29.16 1.37 -2.28
CA ASP A 372 -27.98 1.18 -3.15
C ASP A 372 -27.64 -0.31 -3.29
N ALA A 373 -27.82 -1.11 -2.24
CA ALA A 373 -27.56 -2.54 -2.27
C ALA A 373 -28.52 -3.25 -3.23
N ASP A 374 -29.82 -2.93 -3.18
CA ASP A 374 -30.83 -3.50 -4.08
C ASP A 374 -30.55 -3.14 -5.56
N LEU A 375 -30.16 -1.89 -5.82
CA LEU A 375 -29.78 -1.44 -7.17
C LEU A 375 -28.53 -2.17 -7.68
N LEU A 376 -27.51 -2.32 -6.84
CA LEU A 376 -26.28 -3.02 -7.20
C LEU A 376 -26.51 -4.52 -7.41
N ALA A 377 -27.43 -5.15 -6.65
CA ALA A 377 -27.82 -6.54 -6.88
C ALA A 377 -28.43 -6.74 -8.29
N ASP A 378 -29.23 -5.79 -8.77
CA ASP A 378 -29.73 -5.82 -10.16
C ASP A 378 -28.60 -5.75 -11.18
N LEU A 379 -27.67 -4.82 -10.99
CA LEU A 379 -26.49 -4.70 -11.84
C LEU A 379 -25.68 -6.00 -11.86
N PHE A 380 -25.39 -6.59 -10.70
CA PHE A 380 -24.56 -7.79 -10.61
C PHE A 380 -25.23 -8.98 -11.29
N ARG A 381 -26.55 -9.12 -11.19
CA ARG A 381 -27.30 -10.15 -11.90
C ARG A 381 -27.13 -10.02 -13.43
N ARG A 382 -27.24 -8.80 -13.96
CA ARG A 382 -27.07 -8.54 -15.40
C ARG A 382 -25.64 -8.78 -15.87
N VAL A 383 -24.66 -8.29 -15.11
CA VAL A 383 -23.22 -8.48 -15.42
C VAL A 383 -22.84 -9.96 -15.41
N ARG A 384 -23.35 -10.74 -14.44
CA ARG A 384 -23.11 -12.19 -14.39
C ARG A 384 -23.71 -12.90 -15.60
N ALA A 385 -24.93 -12.56 -15.98
CA ALA A 385 -25.59 -13.14 -17.15
C ALA A 385 -24.86 -12.80 -18.47
N ALA A 386 -24.25 -11.62 -18.56
CA ALA A 386 -23.50 -11.18 -19.74
C ALA A 386 -22.11 -11.82 -19.85
N GLY A 387 -21.52 -12.26 -18.73
CA GLY A 387 -20.19 -12.85 -18.67
C GLY A 387 -19.04 -11.83 -18.60
N PRO A 388 -17.79 -12.27 -18.36
CA PRO A 388 -16.66 -11.39 -18.07
C PRO A 388 -16.30 -10.41 -19.21
N ASP A 389 -16.41 -10.84 -20.47
CA ASP A 389 -16.02 -10.02 -21.62
C ASP A 389 -16.98 -8.85 -21.88
N ALA A 390 -18.27 -9.02 -21.56
CA ALA A 390 -19.30 -7.99 -21.73
C ALA A 390 -19.53 -7.13 -20.46
N ALA A 391 -18.95 -7.53 -19.32
CA ALA A 391 -19.21 -6.93 -18.00
C ALA A 391 -19.09 -5.40 -17.98
N HIS A 392 -18.04 -4.83 -18.60
CA HIS A 392 -17.82 -3.39 -18.65
C HIS A 392 -18.94 -2.67 -19.41
N ALA A 393 -19.26 -3.13 -20.63
CA ALA A 393 -20.30 -2.53 -21.46
C ALA A 393 -21.69 -2.67 -20.82
N THR A 394 -21.99 -3.81 -20.20
CA THR A 394 -23.22 -4.02 -19.44
C THR A 394 -23.33 -3.04 -18.27
N ALA A 395 -22.25 -2.82 -17.52
CA ALA A 395 -22.24 -1.88 -16.41
C ALA A 395 -22.42 -0.43 -16.88
N LEU A 396 -21.79 -0.02 -17.98
CA LEU A 396 -21.99 1.31 -18.58
C LEU A 396 -23.45 1.55 -18.99
N GLY A 397 -24.06 0.60 -19.70
CA GLY A 397 -25.46 0.69 -20.11
C GLY A 397 -26.40 0.81 -18.90
N TRP A 398 -26.17 -0.01 -17.88
CA TRP A 398 -26.94 0.05 -16.63
C TRP A 398 -26.77 1.39 -15.90
N LEU A 399 -25.54 1.92 -15.83
CA LEU A 399 -25.27 3.22 -15.20
C LEU A 399 -25.97 4.37 -15.92
N GLY A 400 -26.07 4.33 -17.25
CA GLY A 400 -26.81 5.33 -18.03
C GLY A 400 -28.31 5.37 -17.69
N GLU A 401 -28.91 4.21 -17.40
CA GLU A 401 -30.34 4.08 -17.09
C GLU A 401 -30.66 4.30 -15.59
N HIS A 402 -29.77 3.84 -14.72
CA HIS A 402 -30.04 3.71 -13.28
C HIS A 402 -29.11 4.53 -12.38
N GLY A 403 -27.97 5.02 -12.89
CA GLY A 403 -26.92 5.64 -12.06
C GLY A 403 -27.38 6.87 -11.27
N GLY A 404 -28.34 7.64 -11.79
CA GLY A 404 -28.94 8.78 -11.08
C GLY A 404 -29.76 8.40 -9.84
N LYS A 405 -30.12 7.12 -9.68
CA LYS A 405 -30.87 6.60 -8.52
C LYS A 405 -29.98 6.21 -7.36
N LEU A 406 -28.66 6.12 -7.59
CA LEU A 406 -27.69 5.81 -6.53
C LEU A 406 -27.51 7.01 -5.60
N SER A 407 -27.28 6.73 -4.31
CA SER A 407 -27.00 7.76 -3.33
C SER A 407 -25.79 8.62 -3.74
N ALA A 408 -25.80 9.90 -3.34
CA ALA A 408 -24.66 10.80 -3.59
C ALA A 408 -23.36 10.21 -3.03
N TYR A 409 -23.43 9.62 -1.83
CA TYR A 409 -22.28 9.03 -1.18
C TYR A 409 -21.65 7.90 -2.00
N LEU A 410 -22.45 6.94 -2.47
CA LEU A 410 -21.93 5.85 -3.31
C LEU A 410 -21.33 6.38 -4.61
N ARG A 411 -21.97 7.36 -5.25
CA ARG A 411 -21.45 7.98 -6.48
C ARG A 411 -20.10 8.66 -6.25
N ASP A 412 -19.97 9.40 -5.16
CA ASP A 412 -18.75 10.13 -4.82
C ASP A 412 -17.56 9.20 -4.50
N ARG A 413 -17.80 7.95 -4.08
CA ARG A 413 -16.71 6.98 -3.86
C ARG A 413 -15.84 6.77 -5.10
N PHE A 414 -16.40 6.89 -6.31
CA PHE A 414 -15.68 6.62 -7.57
C PHE A 414 -14.94 7.82 -8.13
N ARG A 415 -15.10 9.00 -7.53
CA ARG A 415 -14.36 10.20 -7.91
C ARG A 415 -12.89 10.10 -7.53
N PRO A 416 -11.99 10.71 -8.32
CA PRO A 416 -10.66 11.08 -7.86
C PRO A 416 -10.81 12.08 -6.71
N GLY A 417 -10.05 11.91 -5.64
CA GLY A 417 -10.09 12.86 -4.54
C GLY A 417 -9.63 12.30 -3.21
N THR A 418 -9.78 13.16 -2.20
CA THR A 418 -9.40 12.92 -0.82
C THR A 418 -10.16 11.75 -0.21
N GLY A 419 -9.53 11.10 0.76
CA GLY A 419 -10.16 10.05 1.56
C GLY A 419 -11.19 10.57 2.57
N VAL A 420 -11.43 11.88 2.58
CA VAL A 420 -12.48 12.55 3.35
C VAL A 420 -13.51 13.08 2.35
N PRO A 421 -14.81 12.82 2.52
CA PRO A 421 -15.85 13.44 1.70
C PRO A 421 -15.72 14.97 1.70
N ALA A 422 -15.66 15.57 0.51
CA ALA A 422 -15.42 17.00 0.34
C ALA A 422 -16.58 17.89 0.82
N ASP A 423 -17.75 17.30 1.07
CA ASP A 423 -18.94 18.03 1.54
C ASP A 423 -18.90 18.37 3.04
N GLY A 424 -17.91 17.85 3.78
CA GLY A 424 -17.77 18.08 5.22
C GLY A 424 -18.99 17.65 6.04
N THR A 425 -19.87 16.83 5.47
CA THR A 425 -21.13 16.44 6.12
C THR A 425 -20.84 15.35 7.14
N PRO A 426 -21.17 15.55 8.43
CA PRO A 426 -21.08 14.50 9.42
C PRO A 426 -21.94 13.31 9.01
N ARG A 427 -21.40 12.10 9.16
CA ARG A 427 -22.08 10.85 8.82
C ARG A 427 -22.07 9.95 10.03
N ASP A 428 -23.05 9.08 10.16
CA ASP A 428 -23.07 8.02 11.17
C ASP A 428 -22.17 6.84 10.76
N PRO A 429 -21.69 6.01 11.71
CA PRO A 429 -20.90 4.85 11.36
C PRO A 429 -21.71 3.92 10.49
N ALA A 430 -21.08 3.37 9.46
CA ALA A 430 -21.73 2.42 8.58
C ALA A 430 -20.82 1.22 8.33
N VAL A 431 -21.43 0.05 8.25
CA VAL A 431 -20.73 -1.15 7.81
C VAL A 431 -20.94 -1.33 6.30
N PRO A 432 -19.92 -1.72 5.52
CA PRO A 432 -20.11 -2.11 4.14
C PRO A 432 -21.05 -3.32 4.05
N VAL A 433 -22.02 -3.25 3.16
CA VAL A 433 -22.96 -4.34 2.88
C VAL A 433 -22.57 -4.98 1.55
N GLU A 434 -22.38 -6.30 1.53
CA GLU A 434 -22.23 -7.05 0.27
C GLU A 434 -23.63 -7.16 -0.39
N PRO A 435 -23.86 -6.57 -1.57
CA PRO A 435 -25.13 -6.74 -2.26
C PRO A 435 -25.32 -8.18 -2.74
N ASP A 436 -26.58 -8.59 -2.89
CA ASP A 436 -26.90 -9.91 -3.43
C ASP A 436 -26.19 -10.17 -4.76
N GLY A 437 -25.48 -11.29 -4.85
CA GLY A 437 -24.70 -11.67 -6.02
C GLY A 437 -23.27 -11.12 -6.09
N PHE A 438 -22.84 -10.26 -5.14
CA PHE A 438 -21.47 -9.74 -5.09
C PHE A 438 -20.42 -10.86 -5.06
N ARG A 439 -20.55 -11.79 -4.11
CA ARG A 439 -19.65 -12.96 -3.97
C ARG A 439 -19.61 -13.85 -5.21
N ALA A 440 -20.66 -13.80 -6.04
CA ALA A 440 -20.79 -14.62 -7.23
C ALA A 440 -20.21 -13.96 -8.50
N LEU A 441 -19.74 -12.71 -8.42
CA LEU A 441 -18.94 -12.09 -9.47
C LEU A 441 -17.53 -12.66 -9.47
N THR A 442 -16.94 -12.76 -10.66
CA THR A 442 -15.48 -12.90 -10.76
C THR A 442 -14.79 -11.57 -10.45
N PHE A 443 -13.53 -11.62 -10.02
CA PHE A 443 -12.72 -10.42 -9.86
C PHE A 443 -12.59 -9.63 -11.18
N ARG A 444 -12.54 -10.32 -12.32
CA ARG A 444 -12.59 -9.68 -13.65
C ARG A 444 -13.89 -8.92 -13.88
N GLN A 445 -15.04 -9.52 -13.56
CA GLN A 445 -16.34 -8.85 -13.65
C GLN A 445 -16.44 -7.65 -12.70
N ALA A 446 -16.10 -7.83 -11.43
CA ALA A 446 -16.18 -6.75 -10.44
C ALA A 446 -15.23 -5.59 -10.75
N SER A 447 -14.01 -5.88 -11.24
CA SER A 447 -13.08 -4.85 -11.71
C SER A 447 -13.65 -4.07 -12.90
N ALA A 448 -14.30 -4.77 -13.84
CA ALA A 448 -14.96 -4.14 -14.98
C ALA A 448 -16.14 -3.25 -14.56
N VAL A 449 -16.90 -3.64 -13.53
CA VAL A 449 -17.96 -2.80 -12.96
C VAL A 449 -17.36 -1.55 -12.32
N VAL A 450 -16.33 -1.68 -11.47
CA VAL A 450 -15.65 -0.52 -10.88
C VAL A 450 -15.10 0.42 -11.97
N ALA A 451 -14.47 -0.14 -13.00
CA ALA A 451 -13.97 0.62 -14.13
C ALA A 451 -15.06 1.44 -14.84
N ALA A 452 -16.26 0.87 -15.02
CA ALA A 452 -17.40 1.58 -15.59
C ALA A 452 -17.91 2.71 -14.68
N PHE A 453 -17.97 2.50 -13.36
CA PHE A 453 -18.32 3.56 -12.42
C PHE A 453 -17.29 4.70 -12.44
N GLU A 454 -16.00 4.38 -12.44
CA GLU A 454 -14.92 5.37 -12.54
C GLU A 454 -14.92 6.12 -13.89
N GLU A 455 -15.49 5.54 -14.93
CA GLU A 455 -15.63 6.19 -16.24
C GLU A 455 -16.79 7.18 -16.27
N VAL A 456 -17.91 6.83 -15.66
CA VAL A 456 -19.13 7.66 -15.68
C VAL A 456 -19.10 8.73 -14.58
N LEU A 457 -18.51 8.43 -13.42
CA LEU A 457 -18.61 9.27 -12.22
C LEU A 457 -17.30 9.97 -11.84
N GLY A 458 -16.16 9.50 -12.38
CA GLY A 458 -14.82 9.92 -11.99
C GLY A 458 -14.16 10.94 -12.91
#